data_AF-A0AAN6MF30-F1
#
_entry.id   AF-A0AAN6MF30-F1
#
_cell.length_a   1.000
_cell.length_b   1.000
_cell.length_c   1.000
_cell.angle_alpha   90.00
_cell.angle_beta   90.00
_cell.angle_gamma   90.00
#
_symmetry.space_group_name_H-M   'P 1'
#
loop_
_entity.id
_entity.type
_entity.pdbx_description
1 polymer ?
#
loop_
_entity_poly.entity_id
_entity_poly.type
_entity_poly.pdbx_seq_one_letter_code
_entity_poly.pdbx_strand_id
1 'polypeptide(L)'
;MSATPLERAKNVWQSIFAGGPYTSLRMLQYILETGKMTPEEFLKIPDLRAKSTGFTAKIIENQDIDTMAIAWQSDTGRCTSFAVKAVYTLSQEKDGDNLIYDFCIYDLGGHRIARCRNTGIVIDSSSRLKGGAFELKEGDWAIFDETSSKWKYSQSKSMFERDRVNPGKTPKSSATPITAAAAMQICFGEVVAGAWRSVPTLFRTVTPEGIATFYGMVSWTFQDRAIEMVPVLTNKKNKFVIQWAQQILGSNGQPTAVLDKTMVGTREDLEHCIATLTQFIVDYGGPDRNGPKQWAADGIGNFSAHLFEAATKLWGNPTLKEAKEAKKEKQ
;
A
#
# COMPACT_ATOMS: atom_id res chain seq x y z
N MET A 1 14.11 -34.05 5.21
CA MET A 1 12.84 -33.87 5.95
C MET A 1 12.00 -32.88 5.15
N SER A 2 10.72 -33.16 4.91
CA SER A 2 9.82 -32.19 4.28
C SER A 2 9.62 -30.99 5.21
N ALA A 3 9.52 -29.78 4.64
CA ALA A 3 9.23 -28.59 5.43
C ALA A 3 7.90 -28.76 6.20
N THR A 4 7.78 -28.18 7.39
CA THR A 4 6.52 -28.12 8.15
C THR A 4 5.52 -27.16 7.49
N PRO A 5 4.21 -27.25 7.79
CA PRO A 5 3.24 -26.27 7.29
C PRO A 5 3.58 -24.82 7.65
N LEU A 6 4.13 -24.57 8.84
CA LEU A 6 4.56 -23.23 9.24
C LEU A 6 5.76 -22.73 8.42
N GLU A 7 6.75 -23.58 8.16
CA GLU A 7 7.89 -23.22 7.32
C GLU A 7 7.47 -22.90 5.88
N ARG A 8 6.55 -23.68 5.31
CA ARG A 8 5.97 -23.37 3.99
C ARG A 8 5.20 -22.05 3.99
N ALA A 9 4.37 -21.80 5.01
CA ALA A 9 3.66 -20.54 5.16
C ALA A 9 4.61 -19.33 5.27
N LYS A 10 5.73 -19.48 6.01
CA LYS A 10 6.78 -18.45 6.09
C LYS A 10 7.43 -18.20 4.73
N ASN A 11 7.76 -19.26 3.98
CA ASN A 11 8.35 -19.13 2.65
C ASN A 11 7.41 -18.40 1.67
N VAL A 12 6.12 -18.76 1.67
CA VAL A 12 5.10 -18.06 0.85
C VAL A 12 4.97 -16.60 1.26
N TRP A 13 4.88 -16.32 2.57
CA TRP A 13 4.79 -14.96 3.10
C TRP A 13 6.00 -14.11 2.66
N GLN A 14 7.22 -14.63 2.83
CA GLN A 14 8.45 -13.92 2.48
C GLN A 14 8.58 -13.67 0.98
N SER A 15 8.23 -14.67 0.17
CA SER A 15 8.21 -14.55 -1.29
C SER A 15 7.28 -13.42 -1.75
N ILE A 16 6.04 -13.40 -1.24
CA ILE A 16 5.06 -12.35 -1.58
C ILE A 16 5.53 -10.98 -1.06
N PHE A 17 6.12 -10.92 0.14
CA PHE A 17 6.58 -9.66 0.73
C PHE A 17 7.72 -9.05 -0.09
N ALA A 18 8.67 -9.86 -0.54
CA ALA A 18 9.81 -9.39 -1.34
C ALA A 18 9.49 -9.20 -2.83
N GLY A 19 8.39 -9.80 -3.34
CA GLY A 19 8.05 -9.83 -4.76
C GLY A 19 7.83 -8.44 -5.39
N GLY A 20 7.20 -7.53 -4.66
CA GLY A 20 6.91 -6.18 -5.13
C GLY A 20 6.66 -5.21 -3.98
N PRO A 21 6.55 -3.90 -4.26
CA PRO A 21 6.39 -2.89 -3.23
C PRO A 21 4.97 -2.90 -2.65
N TYR A 22 4.82 -2.34 -1.45
CA TYR A 22 3.49 -2.03 -0.92
C TYR A 22 3.00 -0.76 -1.62
N THR A 23 1.92 -0.85 -2.40
CA THR A 23 1.32 0.31 -3.09
C THR A 23 -0.12 0.02 -3.50
N SER A 24 -0.91 1.06 -3.75
CA SER A 24 -2.22 0.94 -4.40
C SER A 24 -2.28 1.55 -5.79
N LEU A 25 -1.13 1.86 -6.42
CA LEU A 25 -1.11 2.41 -7.77
C LEU A 25 -1.80 1.50 -8.79
N ARG A 26 -1.54 0.18 -8.75
CA ARG A 26 -2.20 -0.77 -9.65
C ARG A 26 -3.70 -0.88 -9.39
N MET A 27 -4.11 -0.84 -8.11
CA MET A 27 -5.53 -0.81 -7.73
C MET A 27 -6.21 0.48 -8.22
N LEU A 28 -5.55 1.63 -8.08
CA LEU A 28 -6.04 2.91 -8.58
C LEU A 28 -6.17 2.87 -10.10
N GLN A 29 -5.16 2.38 -10.82
CA GLN A 29 -5.23 2.20 -12.28
C GLN A 29 -6.45 1.39 -12.68
N TYR A 30 -6.65 0.23 -12.06
CA TYR A 30 -7.81 -0.62 -12.33
C TYR A 30 -9.15 0.09 -12.04
N ILE A 31 -9.23 0.86 -10.95
CA ILE A 31 -10.40 1.68 -10.62
C ILE A 31 -10.66 2.72 -11.73
N LEU A 32 -9.62 3.42 -12.19
CA LEU A 32 -9.75 4.44 -13.24
C LEU A 32 -10.15 3.81 -14.59
N GLU A 33 -9.48 2.72 -14.99
CA GLU A 33 -9.73 2.02 -16.26
C GLU A 33 -11.15 1.47 -16.32
N THR A 34 -11.56 0.78 -15.26
CA THR A 34 -12.90 0.21 -15.20
C THR A 34 -13.93 1.37 -15.20
N GLY A 35 -13.56 2.51 -14.60
CA GLY A 35 -14.37 3.73 -14.55
C GLY A 35 -14.33 4.59 -15.78
N LYS A 36 -13.57 4.17 -16.80
CA LYS A 36 -13.30 4.92 -18.03
C LYS A 36 -12.86 6.36 -17.75
N MET A 37 -12.14 6.55 -16.65
CA MET A 37 -11.61 7.84 -16.22
C MET A 37 -10.14 7.93 -16.62
N THR A 38 -9.76 9.00 -17.32
CA THR A 38 -8.34 9.20 -17.67
C THR A 38 -7.55 9.73 -16.46
N PRO A 39 -6.21 9.57 -16.45
CA PRO A 39 -5.35 10.24 -15.48
C PRO A 39 -5.64 11.75 -15.37
N GLU A 40 -5.83 12.47 -16.48
CA GLU A 40 -6.13 13.90 -16.43
C GLU A 40 -7.46 14.22 -15.74
N GLU A 41 -8.50 13.43 -16.00
CA GLU A 41 -9.81 13.60 -15.39
C GLU A 41 -9.79 13.31 -13.89
N PHE A 42 -8.98 12.34 -13.48
CA PHE A 42 -8.73 12.02 -12.08
C PHE A 42 -7.96 13.16 -11.39
N LEU A 43 -6.88 13.66 -11.98
CA LEU A 43 -6.07 14.72 -11.38
C LEU A 43 -6.83 16.05 -11.21
N LYS A 44 -7.84 16.34 -12.05
CA LYS A 44 -8.72 17.50 -11.87
C LYS A 44 -9.66 17.35 -10.66
N ILE A 45 -10.11 16.13 -10.37
CA ILE A 45 -11.07 15.82 -9.31
C ILE A 45 -10.59 14.54 -8.61
N PRO A 46 -9.53 14.64 -7.79
CA PRO A 46 -8.89 13.46 -7.22
C PRO A 46 -9.74 12.80 -6.14
N ASP A 47 -10.72 13.52 -5.58
CA ASP A 47 -11.72 12.93 -4.70
C ASP A 47 -12.72 12.08 -5.51
N LEU A 48 -12.36 10.80 -5.67
CA LEU A 48 -13.18 9.81 -6.37
C LEU A 48 -14.57 9.64 -5.75
N ARG A 49 -14.79 10.03 -4.48
CA ARG A 49 -16.11 10.01 -3.85
C ARG A 49 -17.04 11.04 -4.48
N ALA A 50 -16.51 12.18 -4.91
CA ALA A 50 -17.30 13.23 -5.56
C ALA A 50 -17.84 12.79 -6.94
N LYS A 51 -17.25 11.76 -7.54
CA LYS A 51 -17.69 11.15 -8.82
C LYS A 51 -18.31 9.75 -8.64
N SER A 52 -18.55 9.28 -7.41
CA SER A 52 -18.85 7.86 -7.12
C SER A 52 -20.27 7.39 -7.44
N THR A 53 -21.08 8.15 -8.17
CA THR A 53 -22.53 7.89 -8.29
C THR A 53 -22.93 6.81 -9.29
N GLY A 54 -22.05 5.88 -9.69
CA GLY A 54 -22.54 4.71 -10.45
C GLY A 54 -21.53 3.70 -10.96
N PHE A 55 -20.22 3.95 -10.81
CA PHE A 55 -19.19 3.07 -11.36
C PHE A 55 -18.31 2.42 -10.28
N THR A 56 -17.89 3.19 -9.27
CA THR A 56 -17.18 2.62 -8.11
C THR A 56 -18.05 1.61 -7.36
N ALA A 57 -19.36 1.84 -7.35
CA ALA A 57 -20.36 0.88 -6.91
C ALA A 57 -20.30 -0.43 -7.73
N LYS A 58 -20.12 -0.37 -9.07
CA LYS A 58 -20.05 -1.57 -9.93
C LYS A 58 -18.83 -2.45 -9.66
N ILE A 59 -17.65 -1.87 -9.37
CA ILE A 59 -16.49 -2.68 -8.93
C ILE A 59 -16.79 -3.32 -7.57
N ILE A 60 -17.39 -2.56 -6.66
CA ILE A 60 -17.72 -3.02 -5.30
C ILE A 60 -18.88 -4.04 -5.30
N GLU A 61 -19.77 -4.01 -6.30
CA GLU A 61 -20.90 -4.92 -6.42
C GLU A 61 -20.52 -6.25 -7.09
N ASN A 62 -19.44 -6.28 -7.89
CA ASN A 62 -18.95 -7.52 -8.48
C ASN A 62 -18.21 -8.37 -7.44
N GLN A 63 -18.84 -9.46 -7.01
CA GLN A 63 -18.37 -10.34 -5.92
C GLN A 63 -17.44 -11.48 -6.38
N ASP A 64 -17.00 -11.48 -7.63
CA ASP A 64 -16.10 -12.51 -8.12
C ASP A 64 -14.62 -12.13 -7.90
N ILE A 65 -13.93 -12.96 -7.11
CA ILE A 65 -12.51 -12.78 -6.81
C ILE A 65 -11.63 -12.87 -8.05
N ASP A 66 -12.03 -13.64 -9.06
CA ASP A 66 -11.27 -13.83 -10.29
C ASP A 66 -11.28 -12.56 -11.15
N THR A 67 -12.39 -11.81 -11.14
CA THR A 67 -12.47 -10.50 -11.81
C THR A 67 -11.56 -9.45 -11.17
N MET A 68 -11.19 -9.65 -9.90
CA MET A 68 -10.28 -8.80 -9.14
C MET A 68 -8.83 -9.32 -9.14
N ALA A 69 -8.51 -10.37 -9.92
CA ALA A 69 -7.18 -10.99 -9.98
C ALA A 69 -6.05 -9.97 -10.16
N ILE A 70 -6.26 -8.94 -10.98
CA ILE A 70 -5.23 -7.92 -11.20
C ILE A 70 -4.79 -7.17 -9.93
N ALA A 71 -5.66 -7.09 -8.93
CA ALA A 71 -5.37 -6.39 -7.68
C ALA A 71 -4.81 -7.30 -6.59
N TRP A 72 -4.99 -8.62 -6.67
CA TRP A 72 -4.51 -9.55 -5.63
C TRP A 72 -3.46 -10.56 -6.12
N GLN A 73 -3.46 -10.98 -7.39
CA GLN A 73 -2.41 -11.83 -7.95
C GLN A 73 -1.12 -11.06 -8.30
N SER A 74 -1.21 -9.73 -8.36
CA SER A 74 -0.09 -8.80 -8.55
C SER A 74 1.01 -8.99 -7.51
N ASP A 75 2.26 -8.71 -7.88
CA ASP A 75 3.40 -8.60 -6.95
C ASP A 75 3.34 -7.34 -6.09
N THR A 76 2.57 -6.35 -6.55
CA THR A 76 2.25 -5.12 -5.81
C THR A 76 0.94 -5.25 -5.03
N GLY A 77 0.72 -4.33 -4.09
CA GLY A 77 -0.59 -4.18 -3.46
C GLY A 77 -0.55 -3.73 -2.00
N ARG A 78 -1.70 -3.78 -1.34
CA ARG A 78 -1.87 -3.42 0.08
C ARG A 78 -1.91 -4.67 0.96
N CYS A 79 -2.21 -4.50 2.26
CA CYS A 79 -2.28 -5.60 3.23
C CYS A 79 -3.29 -6.68 2.84
N THR A 80 -4.39 -6.30 2.19
CA THR A 80 -5.46 -7.25 1.82
C THR A 80 -5.10 -8.09 0.61
N SER A 81 -4.58 -7.49 -0.46
CA SER A 81 -4.11 -8.26 -1.62
C SER A 81 -3.01 -9.23 -1.21
N PHE A 82 -2.12 -8.81 -0.31
CA PHE A 82 -1.11 -9.67 0.30
C PHE A 82 -1.73 -10.89 0.99
N ALA A 83 -2.70 -10.67 1.89
CA ALA A 83 -3.34 -11.76 2.63
C ALA A 83 -4.09 -12.71 1.68
N VAL A 84 -4.82 -12.17 0.70
CA VAL A 84 -5.55 -12.95 -0.31
C VAL A 84 -4.59 -13.80 -1.16
N LYS A 85 -3.49 -13.21 -1.66
CA LYS A 85 -2.48 -13.94 -2.45
C LYS A 85 -1.88 -15.09 -1.65
N ALA A 86 -1.48 -14.83 -0.41
CA ALA A 86 -0.91 -15.84 0.46
C ALA A 86 -1.89 -16.99 0.77
N VAL A 87 -3.14 -16.66 1.09
CA VAL A 87 -4.20 -17.65 1.31
C VAL A 87 -4.42 -18.48 0.06
N TYR A 88 -4.55 -17.83 -1.10
CA TYR A 88 -4.77 -18.52 -2.36
C TYR A 88 -3.63 -19.49 -2.65
N THR A 89 -2.37 -19.05 -2.57
CA THR A 89 -1.19 -19.90 -2.79
C THR A 89 -1.15 -21.09 -1.83
N LEU A 90 -1.33 -20.88 -0.52
CA LEU A 90 -1.26 -21.95 0.48
C LEU A 90 -2.45 -22.92 0.38
N SER A 91 -3.64 -22.44 0.03
CA SER A 91 -4.84 -23.28 -0.11
C SER A 91 -4.76 -24.29 -1.27
N GLN A 92 -3.80 -24.13 -2.20
CA GLN A 92 -3.53 -25.13 -3.23
C GLN A 92 -2.73 -26.34 -2.72
N GLU A 93 -2.11 -26.25 -1.53
CA GLU A 93 -1.33 -27.35 -0.95
C GLU A 93 -2.26 -28.40 -0.30
N LYS A 94 -2.06 -29.68 -0.66
CA LYS A 94 -2.82 -30.82 -0.13
C LYS A 94 -1.89 -31.92 0.39
N ASP A 95 -2.39 -32.68 1.35
CA ASP A 95 -1.77 -33.93 1.82
C ASP A 95 -2.74 -35.09 1.54
N GLY A 96 -2.50 -35.78 0.43
CA GLY A 96 -3.51 -36.66 -0.18
C GLY A 96 -4.77 -35.89 -0.55
N ASP A 97 -5.91 -36.35 -0.06
CA ASP A 97 -7.23 -35.71 -0.29
C ASP A 97 -7.55 -34.59 0.72
N ASN A 98 -6.72 -34.41 1.75
CA ASN A 98 -6.99 -33.46 2.83
C ASN A 98 -6.36 -32.08 2.53
N LEU A 99 -7.14 -31.03 2.81
CA LEU A 99 -6.63 -29.65 2.79
C LEU A 99 -5.73 -29.41 4.01
N ILE A 100 -4.48 -29.03 3.76
CA ILE A 100 -3.53 -28.67 4.83
C ILE A 100 -3.98 -27.37 5.49
N TYR A 101 -4.43 -26.41 4.68
CA TYR A 101 -4.83 -25.09 5.15
C TYR A 101 -6.30 -24.80 4.86
N ASP A 102 -7.02 -24.34 5.90
CA ASP A 102 -8.38 -23.79 5.81
C ASP A 102 -8.36 -22.35 6.35
N PHE A 103 -8.05 -21.40 5.48
CA PHE A 103 -7.88 -20.00 5.86
C PHE A 103 -9.20 -19.24 5.88
N CYS A 104 -9.39 -18.44 6.92
CA CYS A 104 -10.43 -17.45 7.04
C CYS A 104 -9.84 -16.05 7.12
N ILE A 105 -10.44 -15.08 6.43
CA ILE A 105 -10.02 -13.68 6.45
C ILE A 105 -10.87 -12.92 7.47
N TYR A 106 -10.23 -12.10 8.30
CA TYR A 106 -10.90 -11.26 9.30
C TYR A 106 -10.58 -9.80 9.02
N ASP A 107 -11.61 -8.96 8.90
CA ASP A 107 -11.46 -7.50 8.85
C ASP A 107 -11.52 -6.90 10.24
N LEU A 108 -10.48 -6.17 10.62
CA LEU A 108 -10.28 -5.62 11.95
C LEU A 108 -10.28 -4.10 11.87
N GLY A 109 -11.30 -3.57 11.18
CA GLY A 109 -11.54 -2.15 10.99
C GLY A 109 -10.41 -1.46 10.23
N GLY A 110 -10.11 -1.96 9.02
CA GLY A 110 -9.11 -1.37 8.12
C GLY A 110 -7.75 -2.07 8.13
N HIS A 111 -7.65 -3.20 8.82
CA HIS A 111 -6.52 -4.12 8.71
C HIS A 111 -7.06 -5.54 8.60
N ARG A 112 -6.68 -6.25 7.54
CA ARG A 112 -7.21 -7.59 7.23
C ARG A 112 -6.09 -8.62 7.37
N ILE A 113 -6.38 -9.67 8.12
CA ILE A 113 -5.48 -10.81 8.30
C ILE A 113 -6.17 -12.10 7.87
N ALA A 114 -5.37 -13.12 7.57
CA ALA A 114 -5.88 -14.47 7.38
C ALA A 114 -5.41 -15.39 8.51
N ARG A 115 -6.29 -16.26 8.98
CA ARG A 115 -5.99 -17.27 10.01
C ARG A 115 -6.47 -18.63 9.53
N CYS A 116 -5.57 -19.61 9.55
CA CYS A 116 -5.88 -21.00 9.25
C CYS A 116 -6.55 -21.67 10.45
N ARG A 117 -7.73 -22.26 10.25
CA ARG A 117 -8.46 -23.01 11.28
C ARG A 117 -7.77 -24.32 11.63
N ASN A 118 -7.23 -25.02 10.63
CA ASN A 118 -6.60 -26.32 10.82
C ASN A 118 -5.26 -26.24 11.58
N THR A 119 -4.47 -25.19 11.32
CA THR A 119 -3.08 -25.10 11.82
C THR A 119 -2.85 -23.96 12.81
N GLY A 120 -3.81 -23.04 13.00
CA GLY A 120 -3.61 -21.85 13.83
C GLY A 120 -2.64 -20.80 13.24
N ILE A 121 -2.14 -21.03 12.02
CA ILE A 121 -1.23 -20.11 11.32
C ILE A 121 -1.94 -18.81 10.97
N VAL A 122 -1.28 -17.68 11.21
CA VAL A 122 -1.73 -16.33 10.88
C VAL A 122 -0.83 -15.72 9.81
N ILE A 123 -1.46 -15.12 8.81
CA ILE A 123 -0.85 -14.32 7.75
C ILE A 123 -1.25 -12.86 7.96
N ASP A 124 -0.26 -12.04 8.27
CA ASP A 124 -0.40 -10.60 8.42
C ASP A 124 0.72 -9.89 7.65
N SER A 125 0.38 -9.00 6.73
CA SER A 125 1.37 -8.24 5.94
C SER A 125 2.19 -7.25 6.77
N SER A 126 1.71 -6.92 7.98
CA SER A 126 2.38 -6.01 8.91
C SER A 126 3.22 -6.72 9.97
N SER A 127 3.25 -8.05 9.94
CA SER A 127 4.04 -8.86 10.87
C SER A 127 5.51 -8.50 10.80
N ARG A 128 6.13 -8.36 11.98
CA ARG A 128 7.57 -8.14 12.15
C ARG A 128 8.30 -9.37 12.67
N LEU A 129 7.57 -10.47 12.91
CA LEU A 129 8.18 -11.72 13.33
C LEU A 129 9.04 -12.30 12.21
N LYS A 130 10.08 -13.04 12.59
CA LYS A 130 10.95 -13.75 11.65
C LYS A 130 10.13 -14.75 10.80
N GLY A 131 10.15 -14.54 9.49
CA GLY A 131 9.35 -15.28 8.51
C GLY A 131 7.95 -14.73 8.24
N GLY A 132 7.51 -13.74 9.02
CA GLY A 132 6.24 -13.02 8.86
C GLY A 132 4.98 -13.82 9.19
N ALA A 133 4.86 -15.07 8.74
CA ALA A 133 3.82 -16.01 9.16
C ALA A 133 4.15 -16.63 10.53
N PHE A 134 3.14 -16.82 11.38
CA PHE A 134 3.32 -17.34 12.73
C PHE A 134 2.12 -18.18 13.17
N GLU A 135 2.33 -19.13 14.06
CA GLU A 135 1.25 -19.86 14.72
C GLU A 135 0.75 -19.06 15.94
N LEU A 136 -0.56 -18.97 16.12
CA LEU A 136 -1.18 -18.33 17.27
C LEU A 136 -2.29 -19.22 17.80
N LYS A 137 -2.13 -19.77 19.00
CA LYS A 137 -3.15 -20.65 19.60
C LYS A 137 -4.27 -19.84 20.25
N GLU A 138 -5.38 -20.50 20.52
CA GLU A 138 -6.51 -19.92 21.26
C GLU A 138 -6.06 -19.44 22.64
N GLY A 139 -6.38 -18.20 22.99
CA GLY A 139 -6.03 -17.58 24.27
C GLY A 139 -4.68 -16.87 24.31
N ASP A 140 -3.78 -17.17 23.37
CA ASP A 140 -2.43 -16.62 23.32
C ASP A 140 -2.37 -15.21 22.71
N TRP A 141 -1.35 -14.45 23.12
CA TRP A 141 -0.97 -13.19 22.48
C TRP A 141 0.30 -13.38 21.65
N ALA A 142 0.25 -13.02 20.37
CA ALA A 142 1.46 -12.73 19.59
C ALA A 142 1.80 -11.25 19.76
N ILE A 143 2.95 -10.97 20.36
CA ILE A 143 3.48 -9.62 20.58
C ILE A 143 4.57 -9.39 19.53
N PHE A 144 4.50 -8.28 18.81
CA PHE A 144 5.54 -7.93 17.86
C PHE A 144 6.58 -7.03 18.52
N ASP A 145 7.80 -7.54 18.65
CA ASP A 145 8.95 -6.78 19.14
C ASP A 145 9.11 -5.47 18.37
N GLU A 146 9.59 -4.43 19.06
CA GLU A 146 9.75 -3.05 18.54
C GLU A 146 8.45 -2.29 18.20
N THR A 147 7.31 -2.97 18.23
CA THR A 147 6.00 -2.32 18.13
C THR A 147 5.19 -2.58 19.39
N SER A 148 4.16 -1.79 19.60
CA SER A 148 3.13 -2.07 20.60
C SER A 148 1.94 -2.82 20.01
N SER A 149 2.08 -3.34 18.79
CA SER A 149 1.01 -4.06 18.14
C SER A 149 0.97 -5.50 18.66
N LYS A 150 -0.23 -5.96 19.03
CA LYS A 150 -0.44 -7.30 19.59
C LYS A 150 -1.65 -7.96 18.97
N TRP A 151 -1.55 -9.27 18.82
CA TRP A 151 -2.58 -10.12 18.25
C TRP A 151 -3.06 -11.14 19.26
N LYS A 152 -4.37 -11.31 19.38
CA LYS A 152 -4.97 -12.40 20.15
C LYS A 152 -6.04 -13.08 19.31
N TYR A 153 -6.13 -14.39 19.45
CA TYR A 153 -7.32 -15.13 19.04
C TYR A 153 -7.98 -15.69 20.28
N SER A 154 -9.21 -15.29 20.57
CA SER A 154 -9.93 -15.78 21.74
C SER A 154 -11.44 -15.69 21.56
N GLN A 155 -12.16 -16.67 22.08
CA GLN A 155 -13.61 -16.80 21.95
C GLN A 155 -14.05 -16.73 20.47
N SER A 156 -13.29 -17.41 19.60
CA SER A 156 -13.47 -17.39 18.15
C SER A 156 -13.33 -16.02 17.48
N LYS A 157 -12.73 -15.04 18.18
CA LYS A 157 -12.50 -13.69 17.67
C LYS A 157 -11.02 -13.45 17.42
N SER A 158 -10.71 -12.94 16.24
CA SER A 158 -9.42 -12.31 15.97
C SER A 158 -9.43 -10.90 16.54
N MET A 159 -8.42 -10.56 17.33
CA MET A 159 -8.28 -9.26 18.00
C MET A 159 -6.92 -8.66 17.69
N PHE A 160 -6.93 -7.36 17.42
CA PHE A 160 -5.74 -6.57 17.16
C PHE A 160 -5.73 -5.30 18.01
N GLU A 161 -4.62 -5.12 18.72
CA GLU A 161 -4.35 -3.95 19.53
C GLU A 161 -3.15 -3.23 18.91
N ARG A 162 -3.26 -1.92 18.67
CA ARG A 162 -2.13 -1.03 18.33
C ARG A 162 -2.04 -0.03 19.46
N ASP A 163 -0.91 0.08 20.16
CA ASP A 163 -0.92 1.04 21.29
C ASP A 163 0.30 1.94 21.52
N ARG A 164 0.10 3.23 21.26
CA ARG A 164 0.72 4.35 22.00
C ARG A 164 -0.14 5.61 21.94
N VAL A 165 -1.20 5.65 21.12
CA VAL A 165 -1.95 6.89 20.87
C VAL A 165 -3.17 7.03 21.80
N ASN A 166 -3.74 5.95 22.35
CA ASN A 166 -4.85 6.04 23.30
C ASN A 166 -4.97 4.77 24.18
N PRO A 167 -4.29 4.73 25.34
CA PRO A 167 -4.55 3.71 26.35
C PRO A 167 -6.05 3.73 26.70
N GLY A 168 -6.75 2.60 26.54
CA GLY A 168 -8.18 2.48 26.85
C GLY A 168 -9.13 2.37 25.65
N LYS A 169 -8.64 2.38 24.40
CA LYS A 169 -9.48 1.98 23.26
C LYS A 169 -9.57 0.45 23.18
N THR A 170 -10.80 -0.06 23.09
CA THR A 170 -11.09 -1.49 22.90
C THR A 170 -10.33 -2.02 21.68
N PRO A 171 -9.63 -3.17 21.79
CA PRO A 171 -8.99 -3.82 20.65
C PRO A 171 -9.98 -3.97 19.49
N LYS A 172 -9.51 -3.76 18.26
CA LYS A 172 -10.35 -4.03 17.10
C LYS A 172 -10.48 -5.53 16.97
N SER A 173 -11.72 -6.01 16.96
CA SER A 173 -12.01 -7.43 16.96
C SER A 173 -13.01 -7.80 15.88
N SER A 174 -12.85 -8.98 15.29
CA SER A 174 -13.86 -9.58 14.43
C SER A 174 -14.08 -11.04 14.79
N ALA A 175 -15.35 -11.40 14.96
CA ALA A 175 -15.81 -12.78 15.10
C ALA A 175 -16.16 -13.41 13.74
N THR A 176 -16.52 -12.58 12.77
CA THR A 176 -17.12 -13.03 11.51
C THR A 176 -16.07 -12.99 10.41
N PRO A 177 -15.68 -14.15 9.85
CA PRO A 177 -14.80 -14.15 8.70
C PRO A 177 -15.53 -13.58 7.49
N ILE A 178 -14.77 -12.94 6.61
CA ILE A 178 -15.24 -12.45 5.32
C ILE A 178 -14.59 -13.25 4.18
N THR A 179 -15.24 -13.26 3.03
CA THR A 179 -14.66 -13.89 1.82
C THR A 179 -13.50 -13.05 1.28
N ALA A 180 -12.63 -13.66 0.48
CA ALA A 180 -11.56 -12.95 -0.23
C ALA A 180 -12.12 -11.83 -1.13
N ALA A 181 -13.23 -12.10 -1.81
CA ALA A 181 -13.92 -11.11 -2.64
C ALA A 181 -14.39 -9.91 -1.80
N ALA A 182 -15.10 -10.14 -0.70
CA ALA A 182 -15.56 -9.08 0.19
C ALA A 182 -14.38 -8.27 0.76
N ALA A 183 -13.27 -8.93 1.13
CA ALA A 183 -12.08 -8.25 1.61
C ALA A 183 -11.48 -7.31 0.55
N MET A 184 -11.41 -7.77 -0.71
CA MET A 184 -10.91 -6.96 -1.83
C MET A 184 -11.84 -5.79 -2.16
N GLN A 185 -13.16 -5.98 -2.12
CA GLN A 185 -14.14 -4.90 -2.31
C GLN A 185 -13.98 -3.79 -1.27
N ILE A 186 -13.84 -4.15 0.01
CA ILE A 186 -13.54 -3.20 1.08
C ILE A 186 -12.21 -2.50 0.79
N CYS A 187 -11.19 -3.22 0.32
CA CYS A 187 -9.89 -2.65 -0.05
C CYS A 187 -10.02 -1.59 -1.15
N PHE A 188 -10.78 -1.87 -2.21
CA PHE A 188 -11.05 -0.90 -3.28
C PHE A 188 -11.80 0.32 -2.76
N GLY A 189 -12.83 0.12 -1.92
CA GLY A 189 -13.55 1.22 -1.26
C GLY A 189 -12.64 2.14 -0.46
N GLU A 190 -11.66 1.58 0.26
CA GLU A 190 -10.65 2.37 0.97
C GLU A 190 -9.68 3.10 0.04
N VAL A 191 -9.27 2.47 -1.08
CA VAL A 191 -8.43 3.14 -2.08
C VAL A 191 -9.18 4.34 -2.67
N VAL A 192 -10.46 4.17 -3.02
CA VAL A 192 -11.33 5.27 -3.49
C VAL A 192 -11.42 6.39 -2.46
N ALA A 193 -11.66 6.04 -1.19
CA ALA A 193 -11.83 7.02 -0.13
C ALA A 193 -10.53 7.74 0.27
N GLY A 194 -9.37 7.12 0.02
CA GLY A 194 -8.07 7.59 0.50
C GLY A 194 -7.11 8.11 -0.58
N ALA A 195 -7.28 7.70 -1.85
CA ALA A 195 -6.33 7.98 -2.92
C ALA A 195 -6.06 9.48 -3.07
N TRP A 196 -7.09 10.33 -2.97
CA TRP A 196 -6.97 11.78 -3.06
C TRP A 196 -5.98 12.40 -2.06
N ARG A 197 -5.80 11.79 -0.88
CA ARG A 197 -4.82 12.23 0.12
C ARG A 197 -3.43 11.76 -0.27
N SER A 198 -3.28 10.44 -0.38
CA SER A 198 -1.97 9.86 -0.70
C SER A 198 -2.08 8.45 -1.26
N VAL A 199 -1.20 8.15 -2.21
CA VAL A 199 -0.93 6.78 -2.67
C VAL A 199 0.55 6.48 -2.44
N PRO A 200 0.91 5.88 -1.28
CA PRO A 200 2.29 5.56 -0.96
C PRO A 200 2.72 4.28 -1.67
N THR A 201 3.96 4.29 -2.14
CA THR A 201 4.73 3.13 -2.60
C THR A 201 5.91 2.95 -1.65
N LEU A 202 5.84 1.91 -0.81
CA LEU A 202 6.90 1.55 0.12
C LEU A 202 7.71 0.39 -0.46
N PHE A 203 9.00 0.62 -0.67
CA PHE A 203 9.93 -0.43 -1.07
C PHE A 203 10.22 -1.34 0.12
N ARG A 204 10.27 -2.64 -0.12
CA ARG A 204 10.36 -3.63 0.97
C ARG A 204 11.20 -4.84 0.58
N THR A 205 11.84 -5.48 1.54
CA THR A 205 12.55 -6.75 1.34
C THR A 205 12.47 -7.62 2.57
N VAL A 206 12.97 -8.84 2.46
CA VAL A 206 13.22 -9.74 3.59
C VAL A 206 14.74 -9.87 3.75
N THR A 207 15.27 -9.63 4.96
CA THR A 207 16.70 -9.82 5.23
C THR A 207 17.07 -11.31 5.17
N PRO A 208 18.37 -11.67 5.07
CA PRO A 208 18.79 -13.08 5.13
C PRO A 208 18.30 -13.83 6.39
N GLU A 209 18.12 -13.12 7.50
CA GLU A 209 17.59 -13.67 8.75
C GLU A 209 16.08 -13.86 8.73
N GLY A 210 15.40 -13.44 7.66
CA GLY A 210 13.96 -13.57 7.47
C GLY A 210 13.14 -12.41 8.04
N ILE A 211 13.74 -11.24 8.25
CA ILE A 211 13.08 -10.08 8.85
C ILE A 211 12.52 -9.15 7.76
N ALA A 212 11.25 -8.79 7.89
CA ALA A 212 10.56 -7.88 6.98
C ALA A 212 11.04 -6.43 7.17
N THR A 213 11.63 -5.86 6.13
CA THR A 213 12.23 -4.52 6.15
C THR A 213 11.59 -3.61 5.10
N PHE A 214 11.36 -2.36 5.46
CA PHE A 214 10.95 -1.31 4.52
C PHE A 214 12.07 -0.30 4.36
N TYR A 215 12.24 0.22 3.15
CA TYR A 215 13.23 1.25 2.79
C TYR A 215 12.53 2.56 2.49
N GLY A 216 12.96 3.27 1.44
CA GLY A 216 12.36 4.52 1.03
C GLY A 216 10.89 4.40 0.63
N MET A 217 10.23 5.55 0.59
CA MET A 217 8.85 5.70 0.12
C MET A 217 8.79 6.73 -1.00
N VAL A 218 8.06 6.42 -2.06
CA VAL A 218 7.56 7.40 -3.03
C VAL A 218 6.05 7.50 -2.82
N SER A 219 5.51 8.68 -2.53
CA SER A 219 4.09 8.86 -2.27
C SER A 219 3.52 9.98 -3.14
N TRP A 220 2.57 9.62 -3.99
CA TRP A 220 1.72 10.62 -4.64
C TRP A 220 0.81 11.27 -3.62
N THR A 221 0.74 12.60 -3.57
CA THR A 221 -0.18 13.38 -2.73
C THR A 221 -0.98 14.32 -3.63
N PHE A 222 -2.08 13.81 -4.19
CA PHE A 222 -2.81 14.51 -5.26
C PHE A 222 -3.47 15.81 -4.80
N GLN A 223 -3.98 15.87 -3.56
CA GLN A 223 -4.50 17.11 -2.97
C GLN A 223 -3.47 18.23 -3.00
N ASP A 224 -2.23 17.89 -2.64
CA ASP A 224 -1.14 18.85 -2.58
C ASP A 224 -0.47 19.04 -3.94
N ARG A 225 -0.85 18.25 -4.96
CA ARG A 225 -0.19 18.19 -6.27
C ARG A 225 1.31 17.95 -6.11
N ALA A 226 1.67 16.87 -5.43
CA ALA A 226 3.07 16.56 -5.17
C ALA A 226 3.38 15.06 -5.21
N ILE A 227 4.66 14.76 -5.32
CA ILE A 227 5.24 13.46 -5.00
C ILE A 227 6.24 13.67 -3.88
N GLU A 228 6.02 12.98 -2.76
CA GLU A 228 6.93 12.96 -1.64
C GLU A 228 7.85 11.75 -1.72
N MET A 229 9.15 11.97 -1.59
CA MET A 229 10.18 10.94 -1.59
C MET A 229 10.88 10.96 -0.24
N VAL A 230 10.61 9.94 0.58
CA VAL A 230 11.11 9.82 1.96
C VAL A 230 12.21 8.76 2.00
N PRO A 231 13.50 9.13 2.13
CA PRO A 231 14.62 8.19 2.14
C PRO A 231 14.57 7.20 3.32
N VAL A 232 14.18 7.70 4.51
CA VAL A 232 14.20 6.95 5.76
C VAL A 232 12.85 7.10 6.47
N LEU A 233 12.09 6.01 6.60
CA LEU A 233 10.72 6.05 7.12
C LEU A 233 10.59 6.47 8.58
N THR A 234 11.66 6.30 9.37
CA THR A 234 11.71 6.74 10.77
C THR A 234 11.93 8.25 10.89
N ASN A 235 12.43 8.93 9.84
CA ASN A 235 12.58 10.37 9.77
C ASN A 235 11.86 10.96 8.54
N LYS A 236 10.53 10.95 8.58
CA LYS A 236 9.69 11.48 7.48
C LYS A 236 9.82 12.99 7.23
N LYS A 237 10.49 13.73 8.12
CA LYS A 237 10.73 15.16 7.93
C LYS A 237 11.83 15.44 6.90
N ASN A 238 12.79 14.53 6.77
CA ASN A 238 13.81 14.59 5.73
C ASN A 238 13.22 13.95 4.46
N LYS A 239 12.82 14.77 3.51
CA LYS A 239 12.19 14.30 2.26
C LYS A 239 12.47 15.24 1.10
N PHE A 240 12.45 14.67 -0.09
CA PHE A 240 12.41 15.42 -1.33
C PHE A 240 10.95 15.52 -1.77
N VAL A 241 10.56 16.67 -2.33
CA VAL A 241 9.19 16.90 -2.78
C VAL A 241 9.25 17.43 -4.21
N ILE A 242 8.72 16.66 -5.15
CA ILE A 242 8.41 17.15 -6.49
C ILE A 242 7.03 17.80 -6.39
N GLN A 243 6.94 19.09 -6.66
CA GLN A 243 5.77 19.91 -6.39
C GLN A 243 5.34 20.65 -7.63
N TRP A 244 4.07 20.52 -8.00
CA TRP A 244 3.45 21.35 -9.04
C TRP A 244 2.83 22.60 -8.44
N ALA A 245 2.78 23.67 -9.23
CA ALA A 245 2.20 24.93 -8.79
C ALA A 245 0.69 24.79 -8.50
N GLN A 246 0.23 25.39 -7.39
CA GLN A 246 -1.18 25.48 -7.10
C GLN A 246 -1.81 26.57 -7.97
N GLN A 247 -2.87 26.21 -8.69
CA GLN A 247 -3.64 27.15 -9.50
C GLN A 247 -4.84 27.65 -8.71
N ILE A 248 -5.07 28.96 -8.77
CA ILE A 248 -6.33 29.59 -8.37
C ILE A 248 -7.34 29.31 -9.46
N LEU A 249 -8.47 28.71 -9.10
CA LEU A 249 -9.57 28.45 -10.03
C LEU A 249 -10.57 29.60 -9.98
N GLY A 250 -11.02 30.06 -11.15
CA GLY A 250 -12.13 30.99 -11.29
C GLY A 250 -13.48 30.34 -10.98
N SER A 251 -14.54 31.14 -10.97
CA SER A 251 -15.92 30.68 -10.72
C SER A 251 -16.42 29.65 -11.74
N ASN A 252 -15.81 29.58 -12.93
CA ASN A 252 -16.06 28.58 -13.97
C ASN A 252 -15.19 27.31 -13.84
N GLY A 253 -14.43 27.17 -12.76
CA GLY A 253 -13.51 26.06 -12.53
C GLY A 253 -12.25 26.06 -13.41
N GLN A 254 -12.02 27.10 -14.20
CA GLN A 254 -10.81 27.24 -15.02
C GLN A 254 -9.68 27.92 -14.24
N PRO A 255 -8.41 27.57 -14.48
CA PRO A 255 -7.27 28.26 -13.86
C PRO A 255 -7.25 29.75 -14.24
N THR A 256 -7.28 30.64 -13.24
CA THR A 256 -7.23 32.11 -13.44
C THR A 256 -5.91 32.72 -12.99
N ALA A 257 -5.21 32.09 -12.06
CA ALA A 257 -3.89 32.51 -11.61
C ALA A 257 -3.13 31.33 -10.98
N VAL A 258 -1.85 31.54 -10.67
CA VAL A 258 -1.04 30.62 -9.86
C VAL A 258 -0.83 31.25 -8.49
N LEU A 259 -1.04 30.47 -7.43
CA LEU A 259 -0.94 30.93 -6.04
C LEU A 259 0.48 31.41 -5.70
N ASP A 260 1.49 30.71 -6.22
CA ASP A 260 2.90 31.05 -6.08
C ASP A 260 3.62 30.86 -7.41
N LYS A 261 3.99 31.98 -8.06
CA LYS A 261 4.69 31.96 -9.35
C LYS A 261 6.10 31.38 -9.27
N THR A 262 6.71 31.34 -8.09
CA THR A 262 8.04 30.73 -7.90
C THR A 262 8.00 29.21 -7.99
N MET A 263 6.79 28.62 -7.98
CA MET A 263 6.55 27.18 -8.09
C MET A 263 6.33 26.70 -9.52
N VAL A 264 6.39 27.59 -10.51
CA VAL A 264 6.26 27.24 -11.92
C VAL A 264 7.64 26.83 -12.42
N GLY A 265 7.85 25.53 -12.60
CA GLY A 265 9.13 24.99 -13.06
C GLY A 265 9.41 25.28 -14.53
N THR A 266 10.68 25.24 -14.91
CA THR A 266 11.14 25.24 -16.30
C THR A 266 11.19 23.82 -16.88
N ARG A 267 11.67 23.68 -18.13
CA ARG A 267 11.89 22.36 -18.72
C ARG A 267 13.07 21.65 -18.05
N GLU A 268 14.11 22.40 -17.67
CA GLU A 268 15.24 21.87 -16.91
C GLU A 268 14.78 21.36 -15.54
N ASP A 269 13.87 22.08 -14.85
CA ASP A 269 13.31 21.61 -13.57
C ASP A 269 12.56 20.28 -13.71
N LEU A 270 11.78 20.12 -14.80
CA LEU A 270 11.08 18.87 -15.11
C LEU A 270 12.08 17.71 -15.26
N GLU A 271 13.12 17.90 -16.05
CA GLU A 271 14.16 16.87 -16.27
C GLU A 271 14.90 16.53 -14.98
N HIS A 272 15.21 17.54 -14.17
CA HIS A 272 15.82 17.36 -12.87
C HIS A 272 14.92 16.59 -11.89
N CYS A 273 13.61 16.86 -11.89
CA CYS A 273 12.64 16.13 -11.07
C CYS A 273 12.56 14.65 -11.47
N ILE A 274 12.50 14.36 -12.77
CA ILE A 274 12.47 12.97 -13.29
C ILE A 274 13.75 12.24 -12.90
N ALA A 275 14.91 12.84 -13.15
CA ALA A 275 16.20 12.26 -12.80
C ALA A 275 16.32 12.00 -11.29
N THR A 276 15.85 12.93 -10.46
CA THR A 276 15.84 12.79 -9.00
C THR A 276 14.93 11.65 -8.54
N LEU A 277 13.73 11.51 -9.11
CA LEU A 277 12.85 10.39 -8.80
C LEU A 277 13.46 9.05 -9.18
N THR A 278 14.03 8.94 -10.39
CA THR A 278 14.71 7.73 -10.83
C THR A 278 15.88 7.37 -9.92
N GLN A 279 16.73 8.35 -9.58
CA GLN A 279 17.87 8.14 -8.71
C GLN A 279 17.44 7.78 -7.28
N PHE A 280 16.39 8.42 -6.75
CA PHE A 280 15.83 8.10 -5.44
C PHE A 280 15.39 6.64 -5.35
N ILE A 281 14.73 6.11 -6.39
CA ILE A 281 14.31 4.71 -6.43
C ILE A 281 15.52 3.76 -6.42
N VAL A 282 16.62 4.13 -7.09
CA VAL A 282 17.86 3.36 -7.08
C VAL A 282 18.51 3.38 -5.69
N ASP A 283 18.65 4.56 -5.09
CA ASP A 283 19.43 4.75 -3.85
C ASP A 283 18.67 4.31 -2.60
N TYR A 284 17.35 4.48 -2.59
CA TYR A 284 16.52 4.26 -1.40
C TYR A 284 15.48 3.16 -1.59
N GLY A 285 15.44 2.49 -2.74
CA GLY A 285 14.52 1.36 -2.96
C GLY A 285 14.97 0.02 -2.38
N GLY A 286 16.09 0.01 -1.65
CA GLY A 286 16.65 -1.17 -0.99
C GLY A 286 17.88 -1.75 -1.70
N PRO A 287 18.51 -2.78 -1.10
CA PRO A 287 19.78 -3.35 -1.57
C PRO A 287 19.64 -3.99 -2.96
N ASP A 288 20.80 -4.26 -3.60
CA ASP A 288 20.91 -5.03 -4.85
C ASP A 288 20.02 -4.51 -6.00
N ARG A 289 19.79 -3.19 -6.05
CA ARG A 289 18.87 -2.55 -7.02
C ARG A 289 17.45 -3.12 -6.98
N ASN A 290 16.99 -3.53 -5.79
CA ASN A 290 15.62 -4.01 -5.58
C ASN A 290 14.57 -2.92 -5.87
N GLY A 291 14.90 -1.64 -5.65
CA GLY A 291 14.03 -0.50 -5.95
C GLY A 291 13.51 -0.49 -7.39
N PRO A 292 14.40 -0.41 -8.40
CA PRO A 292 14.01 -0.48 -9.81
C PRO A 292 13.19 -1.72 -10.17
N LYS A 293 13.55 -2.90 -9.64
CA LYS A 293 12.78 -4.14 -9.86
C LYS A 293 11.35 -4.01 -9.34
N GLN A 294 11.19 -3.51 -8.11
CA GLN A 294 9.88 -3.30 -7.50
C GLN A 294 9.08 -2.20 -8.20
N TRP A 295 9.74 -1.16 -8.70
CA TRP A 295 9.10 -0.09 -9.45
C TRP A 295 8.58 -0.54 -10.82
N ALA A 296 9.24 -1.52 -11.44
CA ALA A 296 8.79 -2.13 -12.68
C ALA A 296 7.66 -3.17 -12.46
N ALA A 297 7.50 -3.69 -11.24
CA ALA A 297 6.53 -4.74 -10.93
C ALA A 297 5.10 -4.32 -11.33
N ASP A 298 4.42 -5.19 -12.06
CA ASP A 298 3.04 -4.99 -12.56
C ASP A 298 2.81 -3.67 -13.30
N GLY A 299 3.87 -3.06 -13.84
CA GLY A 299 3.78 -1.79 -14.57
C GLY A 299 3.45 -0.57 -13.70
N ILE A 300 3.63 -0.61 -12.36
CA ILE A 300 3.33 0.55 -11.51
C ILE A 300 4.15 1.78 -11.89
N GLY A 301 5.40 1.60 -12.34
CA GLY A 301 6.26 2.67 -12.81
C GLY A 301 5.71 3.33 -14.08
N ASN A 302 5.15 2.55 -15.00
CA ASN A 302 4.52 3.05 -16.22
C ASN A 302 3.26 3.86 -15.90
N PHE A 303 2.40 3.35 -15.01
CA PHE A 303 1.21 4.09 -14.59
C PHE A 303 1.58 5.37 -13.81
N SER A 304 2.60 5.31 -12.96
CA SER A 304 3.13 6.49 -12.28
C SER A 304 3.68 7.51 -13.27
N ALA A 305 4.35 7.08 -14.34
CA ALA A 305 4.81 7.96 -15.42
C ALA A 305 3.63 8.62 -16.16
N HIS A 306 2.58 7.86 -16.49
CA HIS A 306 1.36 8.43 -17.10
C HIS A 306 0.69 9.48 -16.19
N LEU A 307 0.63 9.24 -14.88
CA LEU A 307 0.14 10.24 -13.91
C LEU A 307 1.03 11.49 -13.90
N PHE A 308 2.35 11.31 -13.99
CA PHE A 308 3.32 12.40 -14.03
C PHE A 308 3.19 13.26 -15.29
N GLU A 309 3.06 12.63 -16.45
CA GLU A 309 2.84 13.31 -17.72
C GLU A 309 1.51 14.07 -17.73
N ALA A 310 0.43 13.44 -17.25
CA ALA A 310 -0.87 14.07 -17.10
C ALA A 310 -0.83 15.26 -16.13
N ALA A 311 -0.14 15.12 -15.00
CA ALA A 311 0.07 16.20 -14.04
C ALA A 311 0.84 17.37 -14.67
N THR A 312 1.90 17.08 -15.42
CA THR A 312 2.72 18.10 -16.09
C THR A 312 1.92 18.85 -17.16
N LYS A 313 1.11 18.13 -17.94
CA LYS A 313 0.20 18.72 -18.93
C LYS A 313 -0.86 19.63 -18.31
N LEU A 314 -1.38 19.26 -17.13
CA LEU A 314 -2.45 20.00 -16.46
C LEU A 314 -1.96 21.15 -15.59
N TRP A 315 -0.85 20.96 -14.89
CA TRP A 315 -0.38 21.83 -13.82
C TRP A 315 0.91 22.57 -14.17
N GLY A 316 1.49 22.31 -15.35
CA GLY A 316 2.79 22.84 -15.77
C GLY A 316 3.96 21.99 -15.28
N ASN A 317 5.18 22.47 -15.46
CA ASN A 317 6.36 21.74 -15.01
C ASN A 317 6.50 21.85 -13.47
N PRO A 318 6.89 20.75 -12.79
CA PRO A 318 7.11 20.78 -11.35
C PRO A 318 8.46 21.40 -10.98
N THR A 319 8.62 21.70 -9.70
CA THR A 319 9.90 22.06 -9.08
C THR A 319 10.27 21.03 -8.01
N LEU A 320 11.57 20.92 -7.71
CA LEU A 320 12.08 20.07 -6.64
C LEU A 320 12.35 20.88 -5.37
N LYS A 321 11.92 20.38 -4.21
CA LYS A 321 12.23 20.95 -2.90
C LYS A 321 12.84 19.90 -1.98
N GLU A 322 13.82 20.31 -1.20
CA GLU A 322 14.30 19.54 -0.04
C GLU A 322 13.63 20.06 1.23
N ALA A 323 12.84 19.22 1.89
CA ALA A 323 12.38 19.48 3.24
C ALA A 323 13.34 18.78 4.21
N LYS A 324 14.02 19.56 5.05
CA LYS A 324 14.89 19.06 6.12
C LYS A 324 14.34 19.46 7.49
N GLU A 325 14.66 18.66 8.49
CA GLU A 325 14.33 18.99 9.87
C GLU A 325 15.07 20.27 10.27
N ALA A 326 14.33 21.33 10.64
CA ALA A 326 14.95 22.51 11.22
C ALA A 326 15.64 22.08 12.51
N LYS A 327 16.97 22.17 12.55
CA LYS A 327 17.73 22.01 13.80
C LYS A 327 17.19 23.05 14.77
N LYS A 328 16.48 22.63 15.80
CA LYS A 328 16.28 23.47 16.98
C LYS A 328 17.64 23.62 17.63
N GLU A 329 18.37 24.67 17.28
CA GLU A 329 19.45 25.16 18.11
C GLU A 329 18.82 25.52 19.45
N LYS A 330 19.10 24.71 20.47
CA LYS A 330 18.84 25.09 21.85
C LYS A 330 19.76 26.26 22.14
N GLN A 331 19.21 27.47 22.13
CA GLN A 331 19.76 28.60 22.90
C GLN A 331 19.53 28.33 24.39
#